data_AF-D7FZ37-F1
#
_entry.id   AF-D7FZ37-F1
#
_cell.length_a   1.000
_cell.length_b   1.000
_cell.length_c   1.000
_cell.angle_alpha   90.00
_cell.angle_beta   90.00
_cell.angle_gamma   90.00
#
_symmetry.space_group_name_H-M   'P 1'
#
loop_
_entity.id
_entity.type
_entity.pdbx_description
1 polymer ?
#
loop_
_entity_poly.entity_id
_entity_poly.type
_entity_poly.pdbx_seq_one_letter_code
_entity_poly.pdbx_strand_id
1 'polypeptide(L)'
;MVHNKLGASLGLLGLLTTSAWMLSNRSPDHPSPSIGFPGYLYPDDATCEAYEGVPAVYTEGACMYNEDVWGAGGVDNGAYPFGDKDVFNDGMMDIDAYNPFPNAILFNWATIFVLGFGNLAALDFQARCMAAKSPKIATMGNFIAAGLTFIVGITFSFMGGYTRLNYGPDSQFASFTVDTCSKFLDLPTCAAWEPDATAFLKLTTTQLPTFLGCWVLIGICAASMSTSDGAILAISTVLSHNIARKAIPGGDRFSDVKLLTIVRVSIIPVTLIACIVASTYNETGYLLIVAFDIVLAGCIAPLFAAIYFKKSVTPGGALAAVLFGSILRAILEFALPKDGLLAIPHGEFNFDYGPGEVGPLPTFIDAPASDHWDPDTCDMPRMEDWTGLDSLLSPVTSVVVMFLWSFIERKMDRTLWTCLPAHWLDPGYTLNKTSTLDVSKTSTIADDAHVAAVPLS
;
A
#
# COMPACT_ATOMS: atom_id res chain seq x y z
N MET A 1 -21.57 5.88 15.77
CA MET A 1 -20.14 5.62 16.08
C MET A 1 -19.91 4.41 16.99
N VAL A 2 -20.71 4.18 18.05
CA VAL A 2 -20.53 2.99 18.94
C VAL A 2 -20.82 1.66 18.23
N HIS A 3 -21.84 1.61 17.36
CA HIS A 3 -22.14 0.40 16.57
C HIS A 3 -21.02 -0.01 15.61
N ASN A 4 -20.43 0.91 14.85
CA ASN A 4 -19.32 0.59 13.92
C ASN A 4 -18.06 0.11 14.67
N LYS A 5 -17.81 0.61 15.88
CA LYS A 5 -16.66 0.17 16.69
C LYS A 5 -16.83 -1.26 17.19
N LEU A 6 -18.04 -1.67 17.58
CA LEU A 6 -18.32 -3.05 17.96
C LEU A 6 -18.14 -4.00 16.77
N GLY A 7 -18.61 -3.61 15.58
CA GLY A 7 -18.43 -4.38 14.34
C GLY A 7 -16.96 -4.61 13.98
N ALA A 8 -16.12 -3.56 14.09
CA ALA A 8 -14.68 -3.70 13.85
C ALA A 8 -13.98 -4.61 14.87
N SER A 9 -14.32 -4.49 16.16
CA SER A 9 -13.79 -5.37 17.21
C SER A 9 -14.19 -6.83 17.01
N LEU A 10 -15.45 -7.08 16.62
CA LEU A 10 -15.94 -8.42 16.30
C LEU A 10 -15.29 -8.97 15.02
N GLY A 11 -15.02 -8.11 14.03
CA GLY A 11 -14.26 -8.47 12.83
C GLY A 11 -12.83 -8.90 13.16
N LEU A 12 -12.14 -8.16 14.03
CA LEU A 12 -10.80 -8.53 14.52
C LEU A 12 -10.79 -9.89 15.23
N LEU A 13 -11.80 -10.15 16.08
CA LEU A 13 -11.94 -11.45 16.72
C LEU A 13 -12.15 -12.57 15.69
N GLY A 14 -12.95 -12.34 14.65
CA GLY A 14 -13.14 -13.29 13.55
C GLY A 14 -11.87 -13.58 12.77
N LEU A 15 -11.06 -12.56 12.53
CA LEU A 15 -9.75 -12.70 11.87
C LEU A 15 -8.78 -13.55 12.72
N LEU A 16 -8.72 -13.26 14.02
CA LEU A 16 -7.85 -13.97 14.97
C LEU A 16 -8.27 -15.41 15.16
N THR A 17 -9.57 -15.68 15.34
CA THR A 17 -10.09 -17.05 15.48
C THR A 17 -9.86 -17.85 14.22
N THR A 18 -10.07 -17.25 13.06
CA THR A 18 -9.82 -17.90 11.77
C THR A 18 -8.35 -18.22 11.59
N SER A 19 -7.45 -17.26 11.88
CA SER A 19 -6.01 -17.50 11.74
C SER A 19 -5.50 -18.55 12.74
N ALA A 20 -6.00 -18.53 13.98
CA ALA A 20 -5.70 -19.56 14.96
C ALA A 20 -6.20 -20.95 14.52
N TRP A 21 -7.41 -21.01 13.95
CA TRP A 21 -7.97 -22.24 13.37
C TRP A 21 -7.13 -22.75 12.19
N MET A 22 -6.71 -21.86 11.29
CA MET A 22 -5.85 -22.20 10.16
C MET A 22 -4.50 -22.74 10.64
N LEU A 23 -3.91 -22.13 11.68
CA LEU A 23 -2.66 -22.58 12.27
C LEU A 23 -2.82 -23.94 12.99
N SER A 24 -3.93 -24.19 13.66
CA SER A 24 -4.17 -25.46 14.37
C SER A 24 -4.54 -26.62 13.43
N ASN A 25 -5.16 -26.31 12.29
CA ASN A 25 -5.62 -27.28 11.32
C ASN A 25 -4.68 -27.40 10.11
N ARG A 26 -3.51 -26.74 10.16
CA ARG A 26 -2.46 -26.93 9.17
C ARG A 26 -1.96 -28.36 9.28
N SER A 27 -1.94 -29.09 8.16
CA SER A 27 -1.15 -30.31 8.07
C SER A 27 0.30 -29.95 8.44
N PRO A 28 0.95 -30.65 9.40
CA PRO A 28 2.34 -30.40 9.74
C PRO A 28 3.28 -30.66 8.55
N ASP A 29 2.81 -31.42 7.57
CA ASP A 29 3.46 -31.52 6.28
C ASP A 29 3.08 -30.28 5.45
N HIS A 30 4.08 -29.47 5.14
CA HIS A 30 3.98 -28.52 4.03
C HIS A 30 3.47 -29.31 2.81
N PRO A 31 2.52 -28.79 2.00
CA PRO A 31 2.25 -29.41 0.72
C PRO A 31 3.61 -29.57 0.03
N SER A 32 3.93 -30.81 -0.35
CA SER A 32 5.21 -31.09 -0.98
C SER A 32 5.36 -30.13 -2.18
N PRO A 33 6.57 -29.62 -2.46
CA PRO A 33 6.76 -28.70 -3.58
C PRO A 33 6.16 -29.31 -4.84
N SER A 34 5.61 -28.52 -5.75
CA SER A 34 5.05 -29.05 -6.99
C SER A 34 6.00 -30.06 -7.65
N ILE A 35 5.48 -31.26 -7.94
CA ILE A 35 6.16 -32.25 -8.78
C ILE A 35 6.55 -31.59 -10.12
N GLY A 36 5.66 -30.74 -10.65
CA GLY A 36 5.86 -29.92 -11.83
C GLY A 36 5.22 -30.52 -13.07
N PHE A 37 5.63 -30.02 -14.24
CA PHE A 37 5.15 -30.46 -15.54
C PHE A 37 6.33 -30.65 -16.52
N PRO A 38 6.13 -31.34 -17.66
CA PRO A 38 7.13 -31.47 -18.71
C PRO A 38 7.83 -30.13 -19.04
N GLY A 39 9.15 -30.09 -18.91
CA GLY A 39 9.94 -28.87 -19.11
C GLY A 39 10.02 -27.91 -17.91
N TYR A 40 9.51 -28.25 -16.73
CA TYR A 40 9.63 -27.41 -15.52
C TYR A 40 11.05 -27.47 -14.91
N LEU A 41 11.59 -26.32 -14.46
CA LEU A 41 12.86 -26.22 -13.73
C LEU A 41 12.60 -26.16 -12.23
N TYR A 42 13.29 -27.00 -11.45
CA TYR A 42 13.22 -26.96 -9.99
C TYR A 42 13.95 -25.72 -9.45
N PRO A 43 13.39 -25.08 -8.39
CA PRO A 43 13.90 -23.81 -7.86
C PRO A 43 15.17 -23.96 -7.02
N ASP A 44 15.44 -25.16 -6.50
CA ASP A 44 16.56 -25.47 -5.64
C ASP A 44 16.95 -26.96 -5.73
N ASP A 45 18.18 -27.26 -5.30
CA ASP A 45 18.75 -28.62 -5.34
C ASP A 45 17.99 -29.61 -4.45
N ALA A 46 17.39 -29.17 -3.34
CA ALA A 46 16.66 -30.06 -2.44
C ALA A 46 15.32 -30.52 -3.06
N THR A 47 14.63 -29.61 -3.77
CA THR A 47 13.42 -29.96 -4.54
C THR A 47 13.76 -30.89 -5.72
N CYS A 48 14.88 -30.62 -6.41
CA CYS A 48 15.40 -31.50 -7.46
C CYS A 48 15.67 -32.92 -6.93
N GLU A 49 16.35 -33.04 -5.78
CA GLU A 49 16.64 -34.36 -5.18
C GLU A 49 15.36 -35.06 -4.71
N ALA A 50 14.40 -34.32 -4.16
CA ALA A 50 13.13 -34.86 -3.68
C ALA A 50 12.27 -35.51 -4.78
N TYR A 51 12.33 -34.98 -6.01
CA TYR A 51 11.56 -35.47 -7.16
C TYR A 51 12.37 -36.23 -8.21
N GLU A 52 13.60 -36.62 -7.88
CA GLU A 52 14.51 -37.31 -8.79
C GLU A 52 14.70 -36.53 -10.12
N GLY A 53 14.79 -35.21 -10.03
CA GLY A 53 14.95 -34.33 -11.18
C GLY A 53 16.23 -34.62 -11.96
N VAL A 54 16.18 -34.36 -13.27
CA VAL A 54 17.32 -34.57 -14.17
C VAL A 54 18.04 -33.25 -14.43
N PRO A 55 19.35 -33.24 -14.71
CA PRO A 55 20.07 -32.01 -15.04
C PRO A 55 19.39 -31.25 -16.18
N ALA A 56 19.24 -29.94 -16.01
CA ALA A 56 18.63 -29.10 -17.02
C ALA A 56 19.49 -29.07 -18.29
N VAL A 57 18.86 -29.22 -19.46
CA VAL A 57 19.52 -29.26 -20.76
C VAL A 57 19.99 -27.86 -21.18
N TYR A 58 19.25 -26.82 -20.79
CA TYR A 58 19.46 -25.44 -21.28
C TYR A 58 20.00 -24.47 -20.22
N THR A 59 20.03 -24.85 -18.94
CA THR A 59 20.45 -23.98 -17.83
C THR A 59 21.54 -24.68 -17.02
N GLU A 60 22.78 -24.22 -17.17
CA GLU A 60 23.93 -24.84 -16.50
C GLU A 60 23.80 -24.75 -14.97
N GLY A 61 23.83 -25.89 -14.29
CA GLY A 61 23.68 -25.97 -12.84
C GLY A 61 22.25 -26.02 -12.31
N ALA A 62 21.23 -26.02 -13.18
CA ALA A 62 19.84 -26.22 -12.78
C ALA A 62 19.37 -27.67 -13.01
N CYS A 63 18.23 -28.01 -12.45
CA CYS A 63 17.61 -29.33 -12.52
C CYS A 63 16.16 -29.20 -12.98
N MET A 64 15.65 -30.16 -13.74
CA MET A 64 14.34 -30.13 -14.37
C MET A 64 13.48 -31.38 -14.03
N TYR A 65 12.18 -31.26 -14.31
CA TYR A 65 11.19 -32.32 -14.19
C TYR A 65 11.61 -33.61 -14.89
N ASN A 66 11.48 -34.74 -14.19
CA ASN A 66 11.82 -36.05 -14.71
C ASN A 66 10.61 -36.72 -15.38
N GLU A 67 10.54 -36.61 -16.71
CA GLU A 67 9.46 -37.20 -17.51
C GLU A 67 9.42 -38.73 -17.44
N ASP A 68 10.57 -39.39 -17.31
CA ASP A 68 10.66 -40.86 -17.25
C ASP A 68 10.05 -41.42 -15.95
N VAL A 69 10.11 -40.66 -14.86
CA VAL A 69 9.60 -41.05 -13.54
C VAL A 69 8.13 -40.62 -13.37
N TRP A 70 7.78 -39.40 -13.78
CA TRP A 70 6.49 -38.78 -13.44
C TRP A 70 5.51 -38.64 -14.63
N GLY A 71 5.97 -38.85 -15.87
CA GLY A 71 5.20 -38.57 -17.10
C GLY A 71 3.91 -39.37 -17.32
N ALA A 72 3.72 -40.50 -16.63
CA ALA A 72 2.52 -41.34 -16.79
C ALA A 72 1.36 -41.01 -15.83
N GLY A 73 1.55 -40.12 -14.86
CA GLY A 73 0.48 -39.78 -13.91
C GLY A 73 0.81 -38.82 -12.77
N GLY A 74 1.95 -38.11 -12.79
CA GLY A 74 2.42 -37.28 -11.68
C GLY A 74 2.71 -35.84 -12.06
N VAL A 75 1.80 -35.20 -12.79
CA VAL A 75 1.86 -33.74 -13.00
C VAL A 75 0.94 -33.04 -12.01
N ASP A 76 1.49 -32.11 -11.25
CA ASP A 76 0.72 -31.04 -10.63
C ASP A 76 1.15 -29.74 -11.33
N ASN A 77 0.19 -29.01 -11.89
CA ASN A 77 0.48 -27.79 -12.63
C ASN A 77 0.85 -26.65 -11.69
N GLY A 78 1.67 -26.88 -10.66
CA GLY A 78 2.29 -25.84 -9.85
C GLY A 78 3.70 -25.56 -10.37
N ALA A 79 4.21 -24.37 -10.09
CA ALA A 79 5.53 -23.95 -10.55
C ALA A 79 6.15 -22.99 -9.54
N TYR A 80 7.43 -23.14 -9.26
CA TYR A 80 8.22 -22.18 -8.49
C TYR A 80 9.05 -21.36 -9.49
N PRO A 81 9.08 -20.02 -9.38
CA PRO A 81 10.11 -19.24 -10.05
C PRO A 81 11.48 -19.71 -9.55
N PHE A 82 12.47 -19.79 -10.43
CA PHE A 82 13.83 -20.12 -10.02
C PHE A 82 14.30 -19.13 -8.93
N GLY A 83 14.56 -19.62 -7.72
CA GLY A 83 14.96 -18.82 -6.56
C GLY A 83 13.83 -18.40 -5.59
N ASP A 84 12.59 -18.82 -5.80
CA ASP A 84 11.53 -18.70 -4.78
C ASP A 84 11.73 -19.77 -3.70
N LYS A 85 11.76 -19.38 -2.42
CA LYS A 85 12.06 -20.26 -1.28
C LYS A 85 10.91 -20.23 -0.29
N ASP A 86 10.57 -21.38 0.28
CA ASP A 86 9.51 -21.54 1.30
C ASP A 86 9.63 -20.55 2.48
N VAL A 87 10.86 -20.27 2.92
CA VAL A 87 11.17 -19.32 4.00
C VAL A 87 12.50 -18.63 3.70
N PHE A 88 12.46 -17.31 3.49
CA PHE A 88 13.65 -16.48 3.44
C PHE A 88 14.11 -16.11 4.85
N ASN A 89 15.15 -16.79 5.34
CA ASN A 89 15.72 -16.54 6.68
C ASN A 89 16.20 -15.09 6.86
N ASP A 90 16.64 -14.44 5.78
CA ASP A 90 17.10 -13.04 5.78
C ASP A 90 16.07 -12.05 5.19
N GLY A 91 14.87 -12.53 4.81
CA GLY A 91 13.67 -11.77 4.41
C GLY A 91 13.90 -10.32 3.96
N MET A 92 13.54 -9.34 4.80
CA MET A 92 13.61 -7.91 4.48
C MET A 92 15.01 -7.33 4.20
N MET A 93 16.06 -8.12 4.42
CA MET A 93 17.47 -7.73 4.29
C MET A 93 18.18 -8.47 3.14
N ASP A 94 17.49 -9.40 2.49
CA ASP A 94 17.97 -10.14 1.34
C ASP A 94 17.41 -9.52 0.05
N ILE A 95 18.31 -9.24 -0.89
CA ILE A 95 18.00 -8.57 -2.15
C ILE A 95 17.18 -9.49 -3.07
N ASP A 96 17.28 -10.80 -2.85
CA ASP A 96 16.64 -11.86 -3.62
C ASP A 96 15.45 -12.49 -2.87
N ALA A 97 15.04 -11.97 -1.70
CA ALA A 97 13.93 -12.49 -0.88
C ALA A 97 12.54 -12.52 -1.55
N TYR A 98 12.51 -12.07 -2.78
CA TYR A 98 11.33 -11.78 -3.57
C TYR A 98 11.70 -12.00 -5.05
N ASN A 99 12.61 -12.91 -5.40
CA ASN A 99 12.86 -13.27 -6.80
C ASN A 99 11.53 -13.69 -7.48
N PRO A 100 11.17 -13.15 -8.67
CA PRO A 100 11.95 -12.34 -9.60
C PRO A 100 11.87 -10.81 -9.46
N PHE A 101 11.40 -10.25 -8.35
CA PHE A 101 11.39 -8.81 -8.08
C PHE A 101 12.83 -8.28 -7.82
N PRO A 102 13.52 -7.63 -8.78
CA PRO A 102 14.81 -7.00 -8.49
C PRO A 102 14.59 -5.88 -7.46
N ASN A 103 15.35 -5.91 -6.35
CA ASN A 103 15.29 -4.91 -5.27
C ASN A 103 14.07 -4.98 -4.34
N ALA A 104 13.63 -6.18 -3.98
CA ALA A 104 12.77 -6.51 -2.83
C ALA A 104 12.90 -5.55 -1.63
N ILE A 105 14.15 -5.29 -1.23
CA ILE A 105 14.51 -4.42 -0.10
C ILE A 105 14.04 -2.99 -0.34
N LEU A 106 14.30 -2.42 -1.52
CA LEU A 106 13.93 -1.04 -1.82
C LEU A 106 12.41 -0.85 -1.75
N PHE A 107 11.64 -1.78 -2.34
CA PHE A 107 10.18 -1.73 -2.31
C PHE A 107 9.61 -1.86 -0.90
N ASN A 108 10.12 -2.81 -0.10
CA ASN A 108 9.71 -2.98 1.29
C ASN A 108 9.94 -1.72 2.11
N TRP A 109 11.15 -1.17 2.05
CA TRP A 109 11.52 0.02 2.83
C TRP A 109 10.84 1.29 2.31
N ALA A 110 10.68 1.43 0.98
CA ALA A 110 9.95 2.55 0.39
C ALA A 110 8.47 2.50 0.82
N THR A 111 7.81 1.35 0.79
CA THR A 111 6.41 1.21 1.23
C THR A 111 6.25 1.48 2.72
N ILE A 112 7.16 0.99 3.57
CA ILE A 112 7.15 1.31 5.01
C ILE A 112 7.34 2.81 5.23
N PHE A 113 8.25 3.44 4.48
CA PHE A 113 8.51 4.87 4.60
C PHE A 113 7.29 5.69 4.13
N VAL A 114 6.72 5.36 2.98
CA VAL A 114 5.55 6.01 2.39
C VAL A 114 4.33 5.89 3.29
N LEU A 115 3.94 4.67 3.65
CA LEU A 115 2.74 4.44 4.46
C LEU A 115 2.95 4.88 5.92
N GLY A 116 4.15 4.67 6.47
CA GLY A 116 4.47 5.05 7.84
C GLY A 116 4.52 6.57 8.03
N PHE A 117 5.31 7.28 7.23
CA PHE A 117 5.45 8.73 7.37
C PHE A 117 4.31 9.50 6.71
N GLY A 118 3.79 9.07 5.55
CA GLY A 118 2.67 9.73 4.88
C GLY A 118 1.43 9.83 5.76
N ASN A 119 1.16 8.80 6.56
CA ASN A 119 0.03 8.79 7.49
C ASN A 119 0.18 9.77 8.67
N LEU A 120 1.38 10.28 8.98
CA LEU A 120 1.56 11.27 10.06
C LEU A 120 0.86 12.62 9.76
N ALA A 121 0.78 12.97 8.48
CA ALA A 121 0.10 14.18 8.02
C ALA A 121 -1.40 13.94 7.70
N ALA A 122 -1.91 12.71 7.89
CA ALA A 122 -3.30 12.40 7.65
C ALA A 122 -4.23 13.06 8.69
N LEU A 123 -5.22 13.81 8.20
CA LEU A 123 -6.11 14.64 9.02
C LEU A 123 -7.11 13.83 9.84
N ASP A 124 -7.53 12.67 9.33
CA ASP A 124 -8.50 11.78 9.98
C ASP A 124 -7.95 11.20 11.29
N PHE A 125 -6.65 10.91 11.35
CA PHE A 125 -5.96 10.52 12.59
C PHE A 125 -5.85 11.70 13.57
N GLN A 126 -5.37 12.86 13.10
CA GLN A 126 -5.18 14.04 13.94
C GLN A 126 -6.49 14.52 14.58
N ALA A 127 -7.59 14.50 13.83
CA ALA A 127 -8.92 14.86 14.32
C ALA A 127 -9.36 13.95 15.49
N ARG A 128 -9.04 12.65 15.44
CA ARG A 128 -9.35 11.71 16.52
C ARG A 128 -8.54 11.99 17.78
N CYS A 129 -7.26 12.36 17.63
CA CYS A 129 -6.43 12.76 18.76
C CYS A 129 -6.94 14.05 19.41
N MET A 130 -7.38 15.03 18.63
CA MET A 130 -7.92 16.31 19.13
C MET A 130 -9.30 16.17 19.78
N ALA A 131 -10.10 15.19 19.37
CA ALA A 131 -11.40 14.89 19.99
C ALA A 131 -11.29 14.17 21.35
N ALA A 132 -10.08 13.75 21.75
CA ALA A 132 -9.87 13.07 23.03
C ALA A 132 -10.06 14.04 24.21
N LYS A 133 -10.68 13.55 25.29
CA LYS A 133 -10.95 14.34 26.50
C LYS A 133 -9.68 14.90 27.18
N SER A 134 -8.53 14.25 26.99
CA SER A 134 -7.25 14.76 27.49
C SER A 134 -6.07 14.25 26.66
N PRO A 135 -4.92 14.95 26.69
CA PRO A 135 -3.69 14.50 26.02
C PRO A 135 -3.22 13.11 26.49
N LYS A 136 -3.42 12.78 27.77
CA LYS A 136 -3.08 11.46 28.32
C LYS A 136 -3.91 10.35 27.67
N ILE A 137 -5.22 10.58 27.50
CA ILE A 137 -6.12 9.62 26.85
C ILE A 137 -5.77 9.48 25.37
N ALA A 138 -5.45 10.57 24.67
CA ALA A 138 -5.00 10.51 23.28
C ALA A 138 -3.72 9.67 23.13
N THR A 139 -2.74 9.91 24.00
CA THR A 139 -1.44 9.20 23.98
C THR A 139 -1.62 7.71 24.26
N MET A 140 -2.37 7.36 25.32
CA MET A 140 -2.66 5.97 25.65
C MET A 140 -3.45 5.28 24.53
N GLY A 141 -4.41 5.99 23.94
CA GLY A 141 -5.16 5.51 22.78
C GLY A 141 -4.25 5.17 21.60
N ASN A 142 -3.24 5.99 21.31
CA ASN A 142 -2.27 5.74 20.25
C ASN A 142 -1.38 4.51 20.52
N PHE A 143 -0.93 4.31 21.77
CA PHE A 143 -0.16 3.10 22.12
C PHE A 143 -1.00 1.82 22.01
N ILE A 144 -2.25 1.87 22.45
CA ILE A 144 -3.17 0.73 22.30
C ILE A 144 -3.44 0.47 20.81
N ALA A 145 -3.69 1.52 20.03
CA ALA A 145 -3.91 1.41 18.59
C ALA A 145 -2.69 0.78 17.88
N ALA A 146 -1.47 1.21 18.22
CA ALA A 146 -0.25 0.63 17.68
C ALA A 146 -0.15 -0.88 17.96
N GLY A 147 -0.41 -1.30 19.21
CA GLY A 147 -0.43 -2.72 19.57
C GLY A 147 -1.50 -3.52 18.80
N LEU A 148 -2.70 -2.96 18.64
CA LEU A 148 -3.77 -3.59 17.85
C LEU A 148 -3.41 -3.66 16.36
N THR A 149 -2.75 -2.65 15.80
CA THR A 149 -2.28 -2.65 14.41
C THR A 149 -1.27 -3.77 14.17
N PHE A 150 -0.35 -4.03 15.10
CA PHE A 150 0.56 -5.17 14.98
C PHE A 150 -0.18 -6.50 14.96
N ILE A 151 -1.15 -6.68 15.86
CA ILE A 151 -1.97 -7.90 15.92
C ILE A 151 -2.72 -8.10 14.60
N VAL A 152 -3.39 -7.07 14.10
CA VAL A 152 -4.11 -7.10 12.82
C VAL A 152 -3.15 -7.42 11.67
N GLY A 153 -2.04 -6.69 11.58
CA GLY A 153 -1.05 -6.83 10.52
C GLY A 153 -0.48 -8.24 10.44
N ILE A 154 0.01 -8.78 11.56
CA ILE A 154 0.54 -10.15 11.65
C ILE A 154 -0.52 -11.17 11.21
N THR A 155 -1.75 -11.01 11.69
CA THR A 155 -2.83 -11.93 11.39
C THR A 155 -3.20 -11.92 9.90
N PHE A 156 -3.32 -10.73 9.30
CA PHE A 156 -3.55 -10.59 7.85
C PHE A 156 -2.36 -11.11 7.02
N SER A 157 -1.12 -10.89 7.47
CA SER A 157 0.07 -11.45 6.81
C SER A 157 0.03 -12.97 6.80
N PHE A 158 -0.34 -13.63 7.90
CA PHE A 158 -0.51 -15.08 7.94
C PHE A 158 -1.61 -15.57 6.99
N MET A 159 -2.75 -14.89 6.94
CA MET A 159 -3.83 -15.23 6.00
C MET A 159 -3.42 -14.98 4.54
N GLY A 160 -2.63 -13.95 4.28
CA GLY A 160 -2.02 -13.69 2.96
C GLY A 160 -1.07 -14.82 2.56
N GLY A 161 -0.19 -15.24 3.47
CA GLY A 161 0.70 -16.39 3.26
C GLY A 161 -0.07 -17.69 2.99
N TYR A 162 -1.17 -17.93 3.71
CA TYR A 162 -2.01 -19.10 3.46
C TYR A 162 -2.81 -19.00 2.15
N THR A 163 -3.22 -17.80 1.76
CA THR A 163 -3.79 -17.55 0.42
C THR A 163 -2.78 -17.89 -0.66
N ARG A 164 -1.52 -17.44 -0.52
CA ARG A 164 -0.44 -17.79 -1.45
C ARG A 164 -0.19 -19.30 -1.46
N LEU A 165 -0.22 -19.98 -0.33
CA LEU A 165 -0.06 -21.44 -0.28
C LEU A 165 -1.15 -22.18 -1.09
N ASN A 166 -2.38 -21.63 -1.16
CA ASN A 166 -3.52 -22.30 -1.81
C ASN A 166 -3.87 -21.73 -3.19
N TYR A 167 -3.34 -20.59 -3.61
CA TYR A 167 -3.68 -19.97 -4.89
C TYR A 167 -2.50 -19.23 -5.53
N GLY A 168 -1.34 -19.25 -4.89
CA GLY A 168 -0.07 -18.84 -5.47
C GLY A 168 0.45 -19.89 -6.44
N PRO A 169 1.63 -19.65 -7.02
CA PRO A 169 2.15 -20.47 -8.11
C PRO A 169 2.46 -21.92 -7.67
N ASP A 170 2.69 -22.12 -6.37
CA ASP A 170 2.97 -23.42 -5.74
C ASP A 170 1.70 -24.26 -5.44
N SER A 171 0.51 -23.74 -5.77
CA SER A 171 -0.74 -24.38 -5.41
C SER A 171 -1.27 -25.33 -6.48
N GLN A 172 -1.88 -26.43 -6.05
CA GLN A 172 -2.75 -27.28 -6.89
C GLN A 172 -3.90 -26.53 -7.61
N PHE A 173 -4.26 -25.34 -7.12
CA PHE A 173 -5.31 -24.49 -7.68
C PHE A 173 -4.76 -23.33 -8.52
N ALA A 174 -3.46 -23.32 -8.81
CA ALA A 174 -2.83 -22.33 -9.67
C ALA A 174 -3.27 -22.51 -11.13
N SER A 175 -3.41 -21.39 -11.83
CA SER A 175 -3.71 -21.34 -13.26
C SER A 175 -2.51 -20.79 -14.02
N PHE A 176 -2.24 -21.37 -15.19
CA PHE A 176 -1.12 -20.98 -16.04
C PHE A 176 -1.56 -20.82 -17.49
N THR A 177 -0.98 -19.82 -18.17
CA THR A 177 -1.13 -19.59 -19.60
C THR A 177 0.03 -20.26 -20.33
N VAL A 178 -0.25 -21.18 -21.25
CA VAL A 178 0.77 -21.89 -22.06
C VAL A 178 1.40 -20.96 -23.11
N ASP A 179 2.60 -21.29 -23.58
CA ASP A 179 3.32 -20.62 -24.69
C ASP A 179 3.58 -19.12 -24.45
N THR A 180 4.29 -18.80 -23.38
CA THR A 180 4.61 -17.42 -22.99
C THR A 180 6.12 -17.19 -23.01
N CYS A 181 6.61 -16.03 -23.44
CA CYS A 181 8.04 -15.71 -23.32
C CYS A 181 8.32 -15.05 -21.96
N SER A 182 9.39 -15.44 -21.27
CA SER A 182 9.77 -14.80 -20.00
C SER A 182 10.18 -13.37 -20.26
N LYS A 183 9.39 -12.43 -19.77
CA LYS A 183 9.71 -11.00 -19.86
C LYS A 183 10.87 -10.57 -18.95
N PHE A 184 11.44 -11.46 -18.14
CA PHE A 184 12.49 -11.12 -17.15
C PHE A 184 13.88 -11.66 -17.52
N LEU A 185 13.95 -12.87 -18.08
CA LEU A 185 15.21 -13.60 -18.28
C LEU A 185 15.72 -13.58 -19.72
N ASP A 186 14.96 -12.97 -20.65
CA ASP A 186 15.19 -13.13 -22.08
C ASP A 186 15.26 -14.62 -22.45
N LEU A 187 14.39 -15.43 -21.84
CA LEU A 187 14.28 -16.87 -22.05
C LEU A 187 12.84 -17.18 -22.51
N PRO A 188 12.64 -18.16 -23.39
CA PRO A 188 11.31 -18.65 -23.66
C PRO A 188 10.83 -19.35 -22.37
N THR A 189 9.52 -19.39 -22.10
CA THR A 189 8.93 -20.13 -20.97
C THR A 189 7.77 -21.01 -21.46
N CYS A 190 7.48 -22.12 -20.77
CA CYS A 190 6.39 -23.01 -21.16
C CYS A 190 5.04 -22.57 -20.57
N ALA A 191 5.04 -21.74 -19.51
CA ALA A 191 3.83 -21.37 -18.79
C ALA A 191 3.98 -20.06 -18.00
N ALA A 192 2.96 -19.18 -18.04
CA ALA A 192 2.88 -18.00 -17.18
C ALA A 192 1.77 -18.12 -16.12
N TRP A 193 2.10 -17.99 -14.82
CA TRP A 193 1.14 -17.97 -13.71
C TRP A 193 0.16 -16.81 -13.86
N GLU A 194 -1.12 -17.13 -13.85
CA GLU A 194 -2.19 -16.15 -13.86
C GLU A 194 -2.63 -15.87 -12.41
N PRO A 195 -2.33 -14.68 -11.86
CA PRO A 195 -2.71 -14.34 -10.50
C PRO A 195 -4.22 -14.16 -10.40
N ASP A 196 -4.84 -14.91 -9.49
CA ASP A 196 -6.26 -14.74 -9.21
C ASP A 196 -6.50 -13.56 -8.26
N ALA A 197 -7.00 -12.45 -8.79
CA ALA A 197 -7.38 -11.26 -8.01
C ALA A 197 -8.41 -11.56 -6.89
N THR A 198 -9.13 -12.67 -6.99
CA THR A 198 -10.13 -13.12 -6.00
C THR A 198 -9.63 -14.25 -5.09
N ALA A 199 -8.34 -14.62 -5.15
CA ALA A 199 -7.76 -15.72 -4.39
C ALA A 199 -8.09 -15.68 -2.90
N PHE A 200 -7.98 -14.51 -2.27
CA PHE A 200 -8.30 -14.35 -0.85
C PHE A 200 -9.80 -14.61 -0.57
N LEU A 201 -10.69 -14.17 -1.46
CA LEU A 201 -12.13 -14.43 -1.33
C LEU A 201 -12.44 -15.90 -1.54
N LYS A 202 -11.81 -16.55 -2.53
CA LYS A 202 -11.94 -17.99 -2.75
C LYS A 202 -11.46 -18.78 -1.54
N LEU A 203 -10.32 -18.41 -0.95
CA LEU A 203 -9.84 -19.01 0.29
C LEU A 203 -10.92 -18.96 1.39
N THR A 204 -11.49 -17.78 1.62
CA THR A 204 -12.48 -17.61 2.70
C THR A 204 -13.79 -18.35 2.45
N THR A 205 -14.15 -18.62 1.19
CA THR A 205 -15.44 -19.23 0.84
C THR A 205 -15.36 -20.72 0.58
N THR A 206 -14.18 -21.25 0.22
CA THR A 206 -14.00 -22.64 -0.19
C THR A 206 -13.15 -23.47 0.77
N GLN A 207 -12.10 -22.88 1.37
CA GLN A 207 -11.15 -23.61 2.22
C GLN A 207 -11.47 -23.48 3.71
N LEU A 208 -12.14 -22.40 4.11
CA LEU A 208 -12.53 -22.18 5.49
C LEU A 208 -13.91 -22.76 5.80
N PRO A 209 -14.16 -23.21 7.04
CA PRO A 209 -15.51 -23.49 7.51
C PRO A 209 -16.40 -22.27 7.27
N THR A 210 -17.59 -22.50 6.71
CA THR A 210 -18.47 -21.43 6.21
C THR A 210 -18.69 -20.32 7.25
N PHE A 211 -18.84 -20.68 8.52
CA PHE A 211 -18.99 -19.70 9.60
C PHE A 211 -17.76 -18.76 9.75
N LEU A 212 -16.54 -19.32 9.75
CA LEU A 212 -15.30 -18.54 9.88
C LEU A 212 -15.07 -17.67 8.64
N GLY A 213 -15.29 -18.24 7.46
CA GLY A 213 -15.26 -17.50 6.19
C GLY A 213 -16.18 -16.29 6.19
N CYS A 214 -17.46 -16.49 6.52
CA CYS A 214 -18.42 -15.39 6.65
C CYS A 214 -18.00 -14.36 7.70
N TRP A 215 -17.44 -14.79 8.83
CA TRP A 215 -17.02 -13.88 9.89
C TRP A 215 -15.86 -12.98 9.44
N VAL A 216 -14.88 -13.53 8.73
CA VAL A 216 -13.79 -12.75 8.10
C VAL A 216 -14.34 -11.74 7.11
N LEU A 217 -15.24 -12.17 6.20
CA LEU A 217 -15.83 -11.28 5.19
C LEU A 217 -16.62 -10.12 5.82
N ILE A 218 -17.39 -10.40 6.88
CA ILE A 218 -18.06 -9.35 7.67
C ILE A 218 -17.03 -8.40 8.29
N GLY A 219 -15.91 -8.93 8.80
CA GLY A 219 -14.80 -8.14 9.34
C GLY A 219 -14.18 -7.20 8.30
N ILE A 220 -13.95 -7.67 7.08
CA ILE A 220 -13.43 -6.86 5.96
C ILE A 220 -14.41 -5.74 5.62
N CYS A 221 -15.70 -6.07 5.46
CA CYS A 221 -16.74 -5.07 5.22
C CYS A 221 -16.79 -4.01 6.34
N ALA A 222 -16.74 -4.43 7.61
CA ALA A 222 -16.75 -3.53 8.76
C ALA A 222 -15.51 -2.62 8.80
N ALA A 223 -14.33 -3.17 8.51
CA ALA A 223 -13.08 -2.41 8.44
C ALA A 223 -13.13 -1.35 7.35
N SER A 224 -13.55 -1.72 6.13
CA SER A 224 -13.71 -0.81 4.99
C SER A 224 -14.71 0.31 5.30
N MET A 225 -15.89 -0.01 5.84
CA MET A 225 -16.89 1.00 6.23
C MET A 225 -16.34 1.97 7.28
N SER A 226 -15.60 1.48 8.28
CA SER A 226 -15.03 2.35 9.33
C SER A 226 -13.96 3.32 8.81
N THR A 227 -13.21 2.91 7.79
CA THR A 227 -12.16 3.72 7.16
C THR A 227 -12.79 4.77 6.24
N SER A 228 -13.73 4.36 5.40
CA SER A 228 -14.49 5.26 4.52
C SER A 228 -15.22 6.35 5.29
N ASP A 229 -15.89 6.01 6.40
CA ASP A 229 -16.55 6.98 7.29
C ASP A 229 -15.55 8.04 7.80
N GLY A 230 -14.34 7.60 8.16
CA GLY A 230 -13.26 8.48 8.64
C GLY A 230 -12.78 9.46 7.58
N ALA A 231 -12.50 8.96 6.38
CA ALA A 231 -12.04 9.77 5.26
C ALA A 231 -13.10 10.77 4.78
N ILE A 232 -14.34 10.32 4.62
CA ILE A 232 -15.47 11.18 4.20
C ILE A 232 -15.71 12.28 5.24
N LEU A 233 -15.67 11.95 6.53
CA LEU A 233 -15.80 12.94 7.59
C LEU A 233 -14.64 13.94 7.57
N ALA A 234 -13.40 13.49 7.41
CA ALA A 234 -12.23 14.36 7.36
C ALA A 234 -12.34 15.37 6.20
N ILE A 235 -12.64 14.91 4.98
CA ILE A 235 -12.82 15.80 3.82
C ILE A 235 -13.98 16.77 4.06
N SER A 236 -15.11 16.30 4.59
CA SER A 236 -16.27 17.15 4.88
C SER A 236 -15.96 18.21 5.94
N THR A 237 -15.12 17.90 6.94
CA THR A 237 -14.67 18.89 7.92
C THR A 237 -13.74 19.94 7.32
N VAL A 238 -12.86 19.55 6.37
CA VAL A 238 -12.01 20.50 5.63
C VAL A 238 -12.86 21.43 4.77
N LEU A 239 -13.85 20.89 4.04
CA LEU A 239 -14.77 21.71 3.24
C LEU A 239 -15.52 22.73 4.11
N SER A 240 -15.87 22.37 5.34
CA SER A 240 -16.58 23.27 6.25
C SER A 240 -15.64 24.29 6.93
N HIS A 241 -14.62 23.82 7.65
CA HIS A 241 -13.75 24.67 8.47
C HIS A 241 -12.66 25.40 7.68
N ASN A 242 -12.13 24.82 6.61
CA ASN A 242 -11.02 25.40 5.85
C ASN A 242 -11.52 26.15 4.62
N ILE A 243 -12.54 25.62 3.93
CA ILE A 243 -13.08 26.29 2.73
C ILE A 243 -14.25 27.19 3.12
N ALA A 244 -15.35 26.66 3.66
CA ALA A 244 -16.55 27.46 3.89
C ALA A 244 -16.32 28.60 4.90
N ARG A 245 -15.52 28.38 5.95
CA ARG A 245 -15.23 29.41 6.95
C ARG A 245 -14.25 30.49 6.46
N LYS A 246 -13.26 30.14 5.61
CA LYS A 246 -12.19 31.08 5.22
C LYS A 246 -12.30 31.61 3.80
N ALA A 247 -12.82 30.83 2.86
CA ALA A 247 -12.88 31.19 1.44
C ALA A 247 -14.22 31.82 1.03
N ILE A 248 -15.32 31.55 1.73
CA ILE A 248 -16.62 32.18 1.44
C ILE A 248 -16.69 33.56 2.13
N PRO A 249 -17.04 34.63 1.41
CA PRO A 249 -17.24 35.95 2.01
C PRO A 249 -18.27 35.91 3.16
N GLY A 250 -17.86 36.35 4.35
CA GLY A 250 -18.68 36.29 5.57
C GLY A 250 -18.74 34.90 6.25
N GLY A 251 -17.93 33.94 5.80
CA GLY A 251 -17.83 32.60 6.38
C GLY A 251 -17.22 32.56 7.78
N ASP A 252 -16.41 33.55 8.13
CA ASP A 252 -15.81 33.76 9.44
C ASP A 252 -16.85 33.86 10.56
N ARG A 253 -18.03 34.39 10.22
CA ARG A 253 -19.19 34.60 11.11
C ARG A 253 -20.19 33.45 11.13
N PHE A 254 -19.89 32.32 10.47
CA PHE A 254 -20.79 31.16 10.52
C PHE A 254 -20.83 30.60 11.95
N SER A 255 -22.04 30.39 12.46
CA SER A 255 -22.25 29.70 13.73
C SER A 255 -21.89 28.22 13.61
N ASP A 256 -21.56 27.59 14.74
CA ASP A 256 -21.20 26.17 14.77
C ASP A 256 -22.32 25.27 14.24
N VAL A 257 -23.59 25.65 14.45
CA VAL A 257 -24.76 24.93 13.92
C VAL A 257 -24.79 24.97 12.38
N LYS A 258 -24.48 26.15 11.80
CA LYS A 258 -24.41 26.30 10.34
C LYS A 258 -23.23 25.52 9.77
N LEU A 259 -22.09 25.56 10.44
CA LEU A 259 -20.89 24.82 10.06
C LEU A 259 -21.10 23.30 10.11
N LEU A 260 -21.80 22.81 11.13
CA LEU A 260 -22.19 21.40 11.24
C LEU A 260 -23.16 20.99 10.13
N THR A 261 -24.09 21.87 9.77
CA THR A 261 -24.99 21.65 8.63
C THR A 261 -24.21 21.54 7.33
N ILE A 262 -23.22 22.42 7.12
CA ILE A 262 -22.33 22.37 5.95
C ILE A 262 -21.59 21.04 5.90
N VAL A 263 -21.00 20.57 7.02
CA VAL A 263 -20.36 19.24 7.07
C VAL A 263 -21.32 18.14 6.63
N ARG A 264 -22.54 18.11 7.18
CA ARG A 264 -23.55 17.07 6.84
C ARG A 264 -23.97 17.10 5.38
N VAL A 265 -24.13 18.29 4.81
CA VAL A 265 -24.48 18.44 3.38
C VAL A 265 -23.30 18.05 2.49
N SER A 266 -22.07 18.40 2.87
CA SER A 266 -20.84 18.06 2.14
C SER A 266 -20.57 16.55 2.07
N ILE A 267 -21.06 15.76 3.02
CA ILE A 267 -20.94 14.29 2.98
C ILE A 267 -21.56 13.72 1.70
N ILE A 268 -22.73 14.20 1.27
CA ILE A 268 -23.47 13.65 0.13
C ILE A 268 -22.65 13.70 -1.18
N PRO A 269 -22.15 14.85 -1.66
CA PRO A 269 -21.36 14.91 -2.88
C PRO A 269 -20.00 14.22 -2.73
N VAL A 270 -19.36 14.28 -1.56
CA VAL A 270 -18.08 13.58 -1.32
C VAL A 270 -18.26 12.07 -1.47
N THR A 271 -19.30 11.50 -0.85
CA THR A 271 -19.63 10.08 -0.98
C THR A 271 -19.98 9.72 -2.42
N LEU A 272 -20.75 10.56 -3.13
CA LEU A 272 -21.10 10.29 -4.54
C LEU A 272 -19.85 10.22 -5.42
N ILE A 273 -18.92 11.17 -5.28
CA ILE A 273 -17.66 11.19 -6.02
C ILE A 273 -16.82 9.95 -5.67
N ALA A 274 -16.72 9.61 -4.38
CA ALA A 274 -16.00 8.42 -3.95
C ALA A 274 -16.58 7.12 -4.56
N CYS A 275 -17.91 6.98 -4.60
CA CYS A 275 -18.57 5.85 -5.23
C CYS A 275 -18.31 5.78 -6.75
N ILE A 276 -18.29 6.93 -7.44
CA ILE A 276 -17.98 6.99 -8.87
C ILE A 276 -16.54 6.50 -9.11
N VAL A 277 -15.56 7.03 -8.37
CA VAL A 277 -14.15 6.62 -8.50
C VAL A 277 -13.98 5.14 -8.17
N ALA A 278 -14.63 4.65 -7.12
CA ALA A 278 -14.58 3.24 -6.73
C ALA A 278 -15.20 2.31 -7.79
N SER A 279 -16.15 2.80 -8.61
CA SER A 279 -16.75 2.01 -9.69
C SER A 279 -15.90 1.92 -10.97
N THR A 280 -14.89 2.79 -11.12
CA THR A 280 -14.07 2.87 -12.34
C THR A 280 -12.69 2.26 -12.20
N TYR A 281 -12.16 2.14 -10.98
CA TYR A 281 -10.81 1.63 -10.72
C TYR A 281 -10.84 0.38 -9.85
N ASN A 282 -10.24 -0.71 -10.32
CA ASN A 282 -10.20 -1.99 -9.61
C ASN A 282 -9.01 -2.08 -8.63
N GLU A 283 -7.91 -1.37 -8.91
CA GLU A 283 -6.67 -1.41 -8.11
C GLU A 283 -6.72 -0.46 -6.90
N THR A 284 -7.60 -0.76 -5.95
CA THR A 284 -7.83 0.10 -4.77
C THR A 284 -6.61 0.25 -3.85
N GLY A 285 -5.80 -0.81 -3.71
CA GLY A 285 -4.58 -0.77 -2.89
C GLY A 285 -3.53 0.20 -3.44
N TYR A 286 -3.42 0.29 -4.77
CA TYR A 286 -2.52 1.22 -5.44
C TYR A 286 -2.84 2.68 -5.13
N LEU A 287 -4.11 3.05 -5.33
CA LEU A 287 -4.60 4.41 -5.12
C LEU A 287 -4.37 4.87 -3.69
N LEU A 288 -4.46 3.95 -2.72
CA LEU A 288 -4.17 4.24 -1.32
C LEU A 288 -2.70 4.64 -1.11
N ILE A 289 -1.76 3.88 -1.69
CA ILE A 289 -0.32 4.16 -1.57
C ILE A 289 0.01 5.49 -2.22
N VAL A 290 -0.46 5.72 -3.45
CA VAL A 290 -0.24 6.98 -4.16
C VAL A 290 -0.81 8.17 -3.39
N ALA A 291 -1.99 8.03 -2.79
CA ALA A 291 -2.59 9.10 -1.97
C ALA A 291 -1.73 9.46 -0.75
N PHE A 292 -1.24 8.47 0.01
CA PHE A 292 -0.35 8.74 1.15
C PHE A 292 1.02 9.27 0.73
N ASP A 293 1.51 8.86 -0.43
CA ASP A 293 2.78 9.32 -0.97
C ASP A 293 2.73 10.80 -1.38
N ILE A 294 1.64 11.26 -2.00
CA ILE A 294 1.44 12.69 -2.30
C ILE A 294 1.43 13.52 -1.00
N VAL A 295 0.83 12.99 0.06
CA VAL A 295 0.79 13.62 1.39
C VAL A 295 2.18 13.63 2.03
N LEU A 296 2.94 12.54 1.92
CA LEU A 296 4.34 12.47 2.34
C LEU A 296 5.18 13.53 1.62
N ALA A 297 5.08 13.60 0.29
CA ALA A 297 5.82 14.53 -0.54
C ALA A 297 5.53 15.99 -0.20
N GLY A 298 4.26 16.36 -0.01
CA GLY A 298 3.88 17.76 0.22
C GLY A 298 3.93 18.20 1.69
N CYS A 299 3.34 17.42 2.59
CA CYS A 299 2.90 17.91 3.89
C CYS A 299 3.88 17.63 5.04
N ILE A 300 4.72 16.59 4.93
CA ILE A 300 5.59 16.17 6.03
C ILE A 300 6.69 17.19 6.33
N ALA A 301 7.36 17.71 5.31
CA ALA A 301 8.41 18.71 5.51
C ALA A 301 7.90 19.98 6.23
N PRO A 302 6.77 20.61 5.81
CA PRO A 302 6.14 21.70 6.56
C PRO A 302 5.74 21.33 7.99
N LEU A 303 5.19 20.12 8.20
CA LEU A 303 4.75 19.67 9.53
C LEU A 303 5.91 19.61 10.52
N PHE A 304 7.04 19.03 10.12
CA PHE A 304 8.25 18.99 10.95
C PHE A 304 8.87 20.38 11.13
N ALA A 305 8.90 21.19 10.06
CA ALA A 305 9.38 22.55 10.13
C ALA A 305 8.56 23.42 11.11
N ALA A 306 7.25 23.22 11.16
CA ALA A 306 6.36 23.92 12.07
C ALA A 306 6.66 23.61 13.56
N ILE A 307 7.32 22.50 13.87
CA ILE A 307 7.70 22.15 15.26
C ILE A 307 9.13 22.59 15.54
N TYR A 308 10.09 22.16 14.71
CA TYR A 308 11.52 22.26 15.00
C TYR A 308 12.20 23.48 14.36
N PHE A 309 11.68 23.99 13.24
CA PHE A 309 12.32 25.04 12.43
C PHE A 309 11.47 26.31 12.28
N LYS A 310 10.59 26.59 13.25
CA LYS A 310 9.67 27.75 13.27
C LYS A 310 10.33 29.09 12.92
N LYS A 311 11.57 29.27 13.37
CA LYS A 311 12.33 30.50 13.15
C LYS A 311 13.03 30.55 11.80
N SER A 312 13.13 29.45 11.06
CA SER A 312 13.88 29.34 9.80
C SER A 312 12.97 29.26 8.57
N VAL A 313 11.73 28.78 8.74
CA VAL A 313 10.77 28.60 7.64
C VAL A 313 9.73 29.72 7.64
N THR A 314 9.40 30.25 6.47
CA THR A 314 8.31 31.22 6.27
C THR A 314 7.02 30.51 5.86
N PRO A 315 5.83 31.09 6.11
CA PRO A 315 4.57 30.52 5.61
C PRO A 315 4.56 30.31 4.09
N GLY A 316 5.18 31.22 3.33
CA GLY A 316 5.34 31.11 1.89
C GLY A 316 6.22 29.94 1.47
N GLY A 317 7.32 29.68 2.20
CA GLY A 317 8.16 28.51 1.96
C GLY A 317 7.48 27.19 2.31
N ALA A 318 6.68 27.15 3.37
CA ALA A 318 5.87 25.98 3.71
C ALA A 318 4.84 25.67 2.61
N LEU A 319 4.16 26.69 2.07
CA LEU A 319 3.23 26.53 0.96
C LEU A 319 3.94 26.05 -0.31
N ALA A 320 5.12 26.59 -0.61
CA ALA A 320 5.93 26.15 -1.74
C ALA A 320 6.32 24.66 -1.60
N ALA A 321 6.71 24.22 -0.41
CA ALA A 321 7.01 22.81 -0.15
C ALA A 321 5.83 21.89 -0.50
N VAL A 322 4.62 22.23 -0.03
CA VAL A 322 3.39 21.47 -0.33
C VAL A 322 3.15 21.42 -1.83
N LEU A 323 3.17 22.57 -2.52
CA LEU A 323 2.86 22.64 -3.94
C LEU A 323 3.91 21.91 -4.79
N PHE A 324 5.18 22.27 -4.65
CA PHE A 324 6.24 21.70 -5.49
C PHE A 324 6.50 20.23 -5.17
N GLY A 325 6.41 19.81 -3.90
CA GLY A 325 6.53 18.41 -3.50
C GLY A 325 5.41 17.55 -4.07
N SER A 326 4.14 17.95 -3.88
CA SER A 326 2.99 17.21 -4.41
C SER A 326 2.92 17.23 -5.93
N ILE A 327 3.24 18.35 -6.58
CA ILE A 327 3.25 18.44 -8.05
C ILE A 327 4.37 17.58 -8.63
N LEU A 328 5.58 17.63 -8.08
CA LEU A 328 6.66 16.76 -8.55
C LEU A 328 6.26 15.29 -8.41
N ARG A 329 5.66 14.92 -7.28
CA ARG A 329 5.18 13.55 -7.07
C ARG A 329 4.15 13.15 -8.12
N ALA A 330 3.19 14.02 -8.42
CA ALA A 330 2.19 13.79 -9.45
C ALA A 330 2.77 13.76 -10.88
N ILE A 331 3.84 14.51 -11.16
CA ILE A 331 4.52 14.45 -12.46
C ILE A 331 5.30 13.14 -12.59
N LEU A 332 6.10 12.80 -11.58
CA LEU A 332 6.92 11.59 -11.59
C LEU A 332 6.07 10.31 -11.63
N GLU A 333 4.83 10.37 -11.10
CA GLU A 333 3.83 9.30 -11.23
C GLU A 333 3.63 8.87 -12.68
N PHE A 334 3.57 9.83 -13.61
CA PHE A 334 3.28 9.57 -15.02
C PHE A 334 4.53 9.65 -15.91
N ALA A 335 5.61 10.25 -15.42
CA ALA A 335 6.84 10.47 -16.19
C ALA A 335 7.85 9.32 -16.03
N LEU A 336 7.85 8.64 -14.89
CA LEU A 336 8.69 7.47 -14.70
C LEU A 336 7.97 6.23 -15.24
N PRO A 337 8.69 5.33 -15.94
CA PRO A 337 8.15 4.01 -16.24
C PRO A 337 7.92 3.26 -14.93
N LYS A 338 6.74 2.66 -14.82
CA LYS A 338 6.26 1.93 -13.65
C LYS A 338 5.73 0.60 -14.11
N ASP A 339 6.63 -0.35 -14.10
CA ASP A 339 6.37 -1.71 -14.56
C ASP A 339 5.79 -2.59 -13.44
N GLY A 340 5.78 -2.09 -12.19
CA GLY A 340 5.18 -2.73 -11.01
C GLY A 340 4.51 -1.74 -10.04
N LEU A 341 3.70 -2.24 -9.10
CA LEU A 341 3.17 -1.43 -7.98
C LEU A 341 3.99 -1.66 -6.70
N LEU A 342 4.20 -0.56 -5.94
CA LEU A 342 4.93 -0.50 -4.65
C LEU A 342 4.57 -1.57 -3.60
N ALA A 343 3.39 -2.21 -3.66
CA ALA A 343 2.98 -3.24 -2.69
C ALA A 343 2.29 -4.46 -3.33
N ILE A 344 2.08 -4.45 -4.63
CA ILE A 344 1.43 -5.53 -5.36
C ILE A 344 2.25 -5.71 -6.62
N PRO A 345 3.27 -6.56 -6.61
CA PRO A 345 4.14 -6.67 -7.75
C PRO A 345 3.50 -7.58 -8.82
N HIS A 346 2.20 -7.42 -9.06
CA HIS A 346 1.48 -7.97 -10.21
C HIS A 346 1.72 -7.10 -11.46
N GLY A 347 2.98 -6.69 -11.67
CA GLY A 347 3.43 -6.17 -12.95
C GLY A 347 3.59 -7.30 -13.95
N GLU A 348 3.60 -6.98 -15.24
CA GLU A 348 3.74 -7.97 -16.34
C GLU A 348 5.03 -8.81 -16.27
N PHE A 349 5.96 -8.48 -15.38
CA PHE A 349 7.29 -9.06 -15.25
C PHE A 349 7.40 -10.30 -14.34
N ASN A 350 6.33 -10.71 -13.65
CA ASN A 350 6.43 -11.67 -12.53
C ASN A 350 5.58 -12.93 -12.68
N PHE A 351 5.32 -13.33 -13.91
CA PHE A 351 4.40 -14.42 -14.18
C PHE A 351 5.03 -15.60 -14.92
N ASP A 352 6.29 -15.61 -15.31
CA ASP A 352 6.77 -16.59 -16.32
C ASP A 352 7.66 -17.74 -15.75
N TYR A 353 7.49 -18.98 -16.27
CA TYR A 353 8.12 -20.21 -15.73
C TYR A 353 8.65 -21.20 -16.80
N GLY A 354 9.83 -21.80 -16.53
CA GLY A 354 10.44 -22.89 -17.30
C GLY A 354 11.35 -22.46 -18.47
N PRO A 355 12.21 -23.33 -19.02
CA PRO A 355 12.79 -23.18 -20.36
C PRO A 355 11.65 -23.23 -21.37
N GLY A 356 11.69 -22.41 -22.39
CA GLY A 356 10.61 -22.37 -23.36
C GLY A 356 11.01 -22.92 -24.71
N GLU A 357 9.96 -23.09 -25.50
CA GLU A 357 10.02 -23.57 -26.86
C GLU A 357 9.63 -22.45 -27.80
N VAL A 358 10.62 -21.84 -28.46
CA VAL A 358 10.31 -21.07 -29.67
C VAL A 358 11.44 -21.24 -30.68
N GLY A 359 11.44 -22.39 -31.35
CA GLY A 359 12.33 -22.67 -32.47
C GLY A 359 11.70 -23.66 -33.47
N PRO A 360 12.30 -23.80 -34.66
CA PRO A 360 11.77 -24.63 -35.73
C PRO A 360 11.82 -26.15 -35.45
N LEU A 361 12.53 -26.58 -34.40
CA LEU A 361 12.73 -27.98 -34.04
C LEU A 361 12.15 -28.27 -32.65
N PRO A 362 11.32 -29.32 -32.50
CA PRO A 362 10.86 -29.80 -31.21
C PRO A 362 12.03 -30.18 -30.27
N THR A 363 11.85 -29.97 -28.96
CA THR A 363 12.85 -30.23 -27.91
C THR A 363 13.35 -31.67 -27.80
N PHE A 364 12.60 -32.64 -28.31
CA PHE A 364 13.01 -34.06 -28.33
C PHE A 364 14.05 -34.39 -29.41
N ILE A 365 14.48 -33.42 -30.23
CA ILE A 365 15.53 -33.59 -31.23
C ILE A 365 16.85 -33.12 -30.62
N ASP A 366 17.87 -33.98 -30.54
CA ASP A 366 19.22 -33.60 -30.13
C ASP A 366 19.83 -32.58 -31.12
N ALA A 367 19.66 -31.29 -30.84
CA ALA A 367 20.23 -30.19 -31.61
C ALA A 367 20.85 -29.11 -30.70
N PRO A 368 21.74 -28.25 -31.24
CA PRO A 368 22.28 -27.11 -30.51
C PRO A 368 21.17 -26.16 -30.03
N ALA A 369 21.36 -25.51 -28.86
CA ALA A 369 20.37 -24.60 -28.27
C ALA A 369 19.88 -23.48 -29.22
N SER A 370 20.74 -23.02 -30.14
CA SER A 370 20.40 -22.03 -31.18
C SER A 370 19.36 -22.51 -32.20
N ASP A 371 19.19 -23.83 -32.34
CA ASP A 371 18.27 -24.44 -33.30
C ASP A 371 16.89 -24.72 -32.67
N HIS A 372 16.82 -24.72 -31.33
CA HIS A 372 15.59 -24.81 -30.54
C HIS A 372 15.02 -23.45 -30.17
N TRP A 373 15.85 -22.41 -30.19
CA TRP A 373 15.44 -21.05 -29.86
C TRP A 373 16.42 -20.01 -30.41
N ASP A 374 15.87 -18.95 -31.01
CA ASP A 374 16.60 -17.78 -31.46
C ASP A 374 16.40 -16.60 -30.48
N PRO A 375 17.40 -16.23 -29.67
CA PRO A 375 17.31 -15.11 -28.73
C PRO A 375 17.01 -13.78 -29.42
N ASP A 376 17.36 -13.61 -30.70
CA ASP A 376 17.09 -12.37 -31.46
C ASP A 376 15.60 -12.23 -31.85
N THR A 377 14.77 -13.25 -31.61
CA THR A 377 13.30 -13.19 -31.83
C THR A 377 12.50 -12.73 -30.61
N CYS A 378 13.14 -12.65 -29.45
CA CYS A 378 12.56 -12.14 -28.21
C CYS A 378 12.85 -10.64 -28.11
N ASP A 379 11.91 -9.80 -28.55
CA ASP A 379 12.07 -8.35 -28.50
C ASP A 379 11.75 -7.85 -27.07
N MET A 380 12.72 -7.94 -26.17
CA MET A 380 12.55 -7.57 -24.75
C MET A 380 13.03 -6.13 -24.47
N PRO A 381 12.13 -5.19 -24.13
CA PRO A 381 12.52 -3.99 -23.40
C PRO A 381 12.88 -4.36 -21.95
N ARG A 382 14.03 -3.91 -21.44
CA ARG A 382 14.43 -4.13 -20.03
C ARG A 382 13.38 -3.52 -19.09
N MET A 383 13.09 -4.18 -17.96
CA MET A 383 12.28 -3.60 -16.89
C MET A 383 12.88 -2.27 -16.46
N GLU A 384 12.16 -1.18 -16.68
CA GLU A 384 12.53 0.16 -16.24
C GLU A 384 11.58 0.55 -15.10
N ASP A 385 11.56 -0.25 -14.03
CA ASP A 385 10.73 0.10 -12.87
C ASP A 385 11.47 1.06 -11.94
N TRP A 386 11.07 2.33 -11.98
CA TRP A 386 11.56 3.36 -11.07
C TRP A 386 10.60 3.66 -9.92
N THR A 387 9.63 2.76 -9.69
CA THR A 387 8.66 2.89 -8.62
C THR A 387 9.36 2.99 -7.26
N GLY A 388 9.05 4.05 -6.50
CA GLY A 388 9.68 4.37 -5.22
C GLY A 388 10.77 5.44 -5.31
N LEU A 389 11.40 5.64 -6.48
CA LEU A 389 12.31 6.77 -6.68
C LEU A 389 11.55 8.10 -6.59
N ASP A 390 10.35 8.16 -7.17
CA ASP A 390 9.42 9.26 -7.04
C ASP A 390 9.03 9.55 -5.59
N SER A 391 8.76 8.49 -4.82
CA SER A 391 8.43 8.55 -3.39
C SER A 391 9.58 9.09 -2.53
N LEU A 392 10.83 8.89 -2.96
CA LEU A 392 12.03 9.38 -2.26
C LEU A 392 12.45 10.79 -2.70
N LEU A 393 12.39 11.09 -4.01
CA LEU A 393 12.79 12.39 -4.55
C LEU A 393 11.82 13.52 -4.21
N SER A 394 10.52 13.22 -4.16
CA SER A 394 9.49 14.25 -3.96
C SER A 394 9.52 14.88 -2.57
N PRO A 395 9.66 14.13 -1.46
CA PRO A 395 9.86 14.70 -0.12
C PRO A 395 11.18 15.48 0.01
N VAL A 396 12.26 15.00 -0.61
CA VAL A 396 13.55 15.71 -0.63
C VAL A 396 13.40 17.06 -1.33
N THR A 397 12.71 17.09 -2.46
CA THR A 397 12.43 18.33 -3.20
C THR A 397 11.60 19.30 -2.36
N SER A 398 10.57 18.80 -1.67
CA SER A 398 9.78 19.61 -0.74
C SER A 398 10.64 20.27 0.33
N VAL A 399 11.55 19.53 0.96
CA VAL A 399 12.50 20.07 1.95
C VAL A 399 13.39 21.16 1.33
N VAL A 400 14.02 20.87 0.18
CA VAL A 400 14.93 21.80 -0.49
C VAL A 400 14.21 23.09 -0.88
N VAL A 401 13.06 22.97 -1.54
CA VAL A 401 12.23 24.12 -1.95
C VAL A 401 11.80 24.94 -0.74
N MET A 402 11.35 24.29 0.34
CA MET A 402 10.91 24.97 1.56
C MET A 402 11.99 25.91 2.12
N PHE A 403 13.21 25.42 2.28
CA PHE A 403 14.31 26.18 2.87
C PHE A 403 14.85 27.23 1.90
N LEU A 404 15.00 26.92 0.61
CA LEU A 404 15.44 27.88 -0.39
C LEU A 404 14.44 29.04 -0.54
N TRP A 405 13.15 28.72 -0.61
CA TRP A 405 12.09 29.72 -0.70
C TRP A 405 12.07 30.62 0.54
N SER A 406 12.13 30.01 1.73
CA SER A 406 12.17 30.75 3.00
C SER A 406 13.40 31.65 3.10
N PHE A 407 14.56 31.19 2.60
CA PHE A 407 15.79 31.97 2.57
C PHE A 407 15.66 33.19 1.65
N ILE A 408 15.08 33.02 0.45
CA ILE A 408 14.89 34.11 -0.50
C ILE A 408 13.90 35.15 0.06
N GLU A 409 12.75 34.72 0.58
CA GLU A 409 11.75 35.64 1.16
C GLU A 409 12.36 36.50 2.28
N ARG A 410 13.20 35.91 3.13
CA ARG A 410 13.90 36.64 4.20
C ARG A 410 14.94 37.61 3.69
N LYS A 411 15.69 37.22 2.66
CA LYS A 411 16.71 38.10 2.06
C LYS A 411 16.08 39.31 1.36
N MET A 412 14.90 39.12 0.78
CA MET A 412 14.16 40.16 0.07
C MET A 412 13.18 40.94 0.95
N ASP A 413 12.98 40.50 2.21
CA ASP A 413 11.99 41.01 3.17
C ASP A 413 10.59 41.19 2.56
N ARG A 414 10.21 40.27 1.66
CA ARG A 414 8.91 40.26 0.98
C ARG A 414 8.49 38.84 0.64
N THR A 415 7.19 38.61 0.58
CA THR A 415 6.65 37.35 0.09
C THR A 415 6.88 37.21 -1.41
N LEU A 416 7.28 36.02 -1.86
CA LEU A 416 7.41 35.73 -3.30
C LEU A 416 6.05 35.49 -3.95
N TRP A 417 5.06 35.08 -3.15
CA TRP A 417 3.68 34.92 -3.57
C TRP A 417 2.99 36.28 -3.71
N THR A 418 3.00 36.85 -4.91
CA THR A 418 2.37 38.15 -5.23
C THR A 418 0.91 38.04 -5.67
N CYS A 419 0.49 36.85 -6.11
CA CYS A 419 -0.87 36.55 -6.58
C CYS A 419 -1.82 36.07 -5.47
N LEU A 420 -1.30 35.75 -4.28
CA LEU A 420 -2.09 35.27 -3.15
C LEU A 420 -2.51 36.44 -2.25
N PRO A 421 -3.76 36.43 -1.72
CA PRO A 421 -4.17 37.42 -0.74
C PRO A 421 -3.27 37.37 0.50
N ALA A 422 -2.74 38.51 0.95
CA ALA A 422 -1.81 38.57 2.07
C ALA A 422 -2.35 37.91 3.36
N HIS A 423 -3.67 37.99 3.59
CA HIS A 423 -4.34 37.37 4.74
C HIS A 423 -4.35 35.83 4.72
N TRP A 424 -3.98 35.18 3.60
CA TRP A 424 -3.83 33.72 3.52
C TRP A 424 -2.44 33.26 3.96
N LEU A 425 -1.44 34.14 3.88
CA LEU A 425 -0.05 33.88 4.24
C LEU A 425 0.29 34.44 5.64
N ASP A 426 -0.54 35.35 6.15
CA ASP A 426 -0.50 35.76 7.54
C ASP A 426 -1.13 34.66 8.41
N PRO A 427 -0.38 34.05 9.36
CA PRO A 427 -0.93 33.01 10.23
C PRO A 427 -2.15 33.47 11.04
N GLY A 428 -2.46 34.77 11.11
CA GLY A 428 -3.63 35.30 11.81
C GLY A 428 -3.53 35.15 13.34
N TYR A 429 -2.40 34.66 13.83
CA TYR A 429 -2.02 34.66 15.24
C TYR A 429 -0.58 35.17 15.36
N THR A 430 -0.39 36.23 16.14
CA THR A 430 0.93 36.68 16.56
C THR A 430 1.39 35.80 17.72
N LEU A 431 2.41 34.96 17.46
CA LEU A 431 3.14 34.30 18.55
C LEU A 431 3.94 35.39 19.29
N ASN A 432 3.35 35.98 20.33
CA ASN A 432 4.07 36.88 21.22
C ASN A 432 5.24 36.10 21.85
N LYS A 433 6.46 36.62 21.67
CA LYS A 433 7.75 36.02 22.05
C LYS A 433 7.92 35.74 23.56
N THR A 434 6.92 35.98 24.40
CA THR A 434 7.06 36.00 25.87
C THR A 434 5.91 35.35 26.65
N SER A 435 4.95 34.68 26.01
CA SER A 435 3.80 34.13 26.74
C SER A 435 3.63 32.64 26.48
N THR A 436 3.78 31.86 27.56
CA THR A 436 2.86 30.75 27.87
C THR A 436 1.48 31.01 27.26
N LEU A 437 0.89 30.02 26.58
CA LEU A 437 -0.50 30.05 26.09
C LEU A 437 -1.38 30.87 27.03
N ASP A 438 -1.67 32.11 26.67
CA ASP A 438 -2.43 33.02 27.50
C ASP A 438 -3.91 32.72 27.25
N VAL A 439 -4.41 31.73 28.00
CA VAL A 439 -5.79 31.25 27.95
C VAL A 439 -6.79 32.37 28.36
N SER A 440 -6.31 33.52 28.84
CA SER A 440 -7.16 34.65 29.24
C SER A 440 -7.78 35.42 28.06
N LYS A 441 -7.29 35.29 26.83
CA LYS A 441 -7.98 35.80 25.62
C LYS A 441 -8.89 34.78 24.93
N THR A 442 -9.09 33.63 25.57
CA THR A 442 -10.09 32.61 25.19
C THR A 442 -11.40 32.74 25.98
N SER A 443 -11.59 33.80 26.77
CA SER A 443 -12.86 34.10 27.44
C SER A 443 -13.81 34.82 26.47
N THR A 444 -14.37 34.08 25.52
CA THR A 444 -15.69 34.35 24.93
C THR A 444 -16.27 33.15 24.19
N ILE A 445 -15.65 31.96 24.28
CA ILE A 445 -16.17 30.71 23.70
C ILE A 445 -16.38 29.63 24.79
N ALA A 446 -16.00 29.90 26.05
CA ALA A 446 -16.07 28.93 27.14
C ALA A 446 -17.26 29.06 28.11
N ASP A 447 -18.11 30.08 27.99
CA ASP A 447 -19.22 30.31 28.95
C ASP A 447 -20.61 29.82 28.50
N ASP A 448 -20.76 29.26 27.30
CA ASP A 448 -22.04 28.66 26.85
C ASP A 448 -22.10 27.12 26.98
N ALA A 449 -21.16 26.52 27.73
CA ALA A 449 -21.17 25.07 28.03
C ALA A 449 -22.04 24.69 29.25
N HIS A 450 -22.90 25.61 29.73
CA HIS A 450 -23.75 25.41 30.90
C HIS A 450 -25.25 25.65 30.65
N VAL A 451 -25.82 25.22 29.52
CA VAL A 451 -27.29 25.06 29.42
C VAL A 451 -27.65 23.87 28.51
N ALA A 452 -28.63 23.08 28.96
CA ALA A 452 -29.33 22.00 28.28
C ALA A 452 -28.69 20.59 28.32
N ALA A 453 -28.59 20.04 29.52
CA ALA A 453 -29.01 18.65 29.71
C ALA A 453 -30.52 18.56 29.36
N VAL A 454 -30.85 18.04 28.18
CA VAL A 454 -32.21 17.61 27.86
C VAL A 454 -32.33 16.15 28.35
N PRO A 455 -33.26 15.82 29.24
CA PRO A 455 -33.46 14.45 29.67
C PRO A 455 -33.97 13.62 28.48
N LEU A 456 -33.38 12.44 28.32
CA LEU A 456 -33.87 11.39 27.44
C LEU A 456 -35.28 10.98 27.91
N SER A 457 -36.27 11.19 27.03
CA SER A 457 -37.51 10.41 26.97
C SER A 457 -37.56 9.72 25.62
#